data_AF-A0A1Y6BSY3-F1
#
_entry.id   AF-A0A1Y6BSY3-F1
#
_cell.length_a   1.000
_cell.length_b   1.000
_cell.length_c   1.000
_cell.angle_alpha   90.00
_cell.angle_beta   90.00
_cell.angle_gamma   90.00
#
_symmetry.space_group_name_H-M   'P 1'
#
loop_
_entity.id
_entity.type
_entity.pdbx_description
1 polymer ?
#
loop_
_entity_poly.entity_id
_entity_poly.type
_entity_poly.pdbx_seq_one_letter_code
_entity_poly.pdbx_strand_id
1 'polypeptide(L)'
;MDKSLKRISLLVRDDQYEALNQKGLNLSGLVRDLIDDYLSDHKITLSVSEDTRSLYDRIISNSGSSDQDLEVYFRQALEGLLDAKIKEMQALKKEFKT
;
A
#
# COMPACT_ATOMS: atom_id res chain seq x y z
N MET A 1 31.15 1.98 2.91
CA MET A 1 31.37 0.54 3.11
C MET A 1 30.51 -0.18 2.10
N ASP A 2 31.13 -1.01 1.26
CA ASP A 2 30.43 -1.83 0.27
C ASP A 2 29.47 -2.77 1.02
N LYS A 3 28.16 -2.54 0.90
CA LYS A 3 27.16 -3.35 1.59
C LYS A 3 27.08 -4.68 0.85
N SER A 4 27.82 -5.69 1.31
CA SER A 4 27.70 -7.04 0.76
C SER A 4 26.26 -7.52 0.92
N LEU A 5 25.55 -7.70 -0.20
CA LEU A 5 24.17 -8.20 -0.19
C LEU A 5 24.16 -9.63 0.40
N LYS A 6 23.27 -9.86 1.37
CA LYS A 6 23.06 -11.20 1.95
C LYS A 6 22.05 -11.95 1.10
N ARG A 7 22.38 -13.17 0.70
CA ARG A 7 21.48 -14.05 -0.07
C ARG A 7 20.53 -14.77 0.87
N ILE A 8 19.23 -14.67 0.61
CA ILE A 8 18.18 -15.45 1.27
C ILE A 8 17.62 -16.44 0.25
N SER A 9 17.52 -17.70 0.64
CA SER A 9 16.91 -18.76 -0.17
C SER A 9 15.61 -19.18 0.48
N LEU A 10 14.54 -19.19 -0.30
CA LEU A 10 13.19 -19.53 0.16
C LEU A 10 12.69 -20.71 -0.68
N LEU A 11 12.05 -21.66 -0.01
CA LEU A 11 11.39 -22.78 -0.66
C LEU A 11 9.89 -22.45 -0.73
N VAL A 12 9.38 -22.36 -1.94
CA VAL A 12 7.97 -22.07 -2.21
C VAL A 12 7.37 -23.30 -2.88
N ARG A 13 6.14 -23.66 -2.49
CA ARG A 13 5.46 -24.80 -3.11
C ARG A 13 5.04 -24.47 -4.54
N ASP A 14 4.99 -25.49 -5.38
CA ASP A 14 4.65 -25.34 -6.80
C ASP A 14 3.27 -24.71 -7.02
N ASP A 15 2.28 -25.09 -6.22
CA ASP A 15 0.92 -24.54 -6.33
C ASP A 15 0.84 -23.05 -5.96
N GLN A 16 1.65 -22.60 -5.01
CA GLN A 16 1.76 -21.18 -4.65
C GLN A 16 2.52 -20.39 -5.74
N TYR A 17 3.56 -20.99 -6.31
CA TYR A 17 4.30 -20.41 -7.42
C TYR A 17 3.39 -20.22 -8.64
N GLU A 18 2.63 -21.25 -9.03
CA GLU A 18 1.71 -21.17 -10.16
C GLU A 18 0.59 -20.16 -9.93
N ALA A 19 -0.02 -20.13 -8.74
CA ALA A 19 -1.08 -19.16 -8.43
C ALA A 19 -0.60 -17.70 -8.53
N LEU A 20 0.64 -17.43 -8.14
CA LEU A 20 1.23 -16.08 -8.24
C LEU A 20 1.62 -15.75 -9.68
N ASN A 21 2.15 -16.73 -10.43
CA ASN A 21 2.50 -16.56 -11.83
C ASN A 21 1.26 -16.33 -12.72
N GLN A 22 0.15 -17.01 -12.43
CA GLN A 22 -1.15 -16.80 -13.11
C GLN A 22 -1.71 -15.39 -12.87
N LYS A 23 -1.36 -14.75 -11.75
CA LYS A 23 -1.69 -13.34 -11.46
C LYS A 23 -0.71 -12.35 -12.09
N GLY A 24 0.28 -12.83 -12.87
CA GLY A 24 1.30 -12.01 -13.52
C GLY A 24 2.34 -11.44 -12.54
N LEU A 25 2.43 -11.97 -11.32
CA LEU A 25 3.30 -11.44 -10.27
C LEU A 25 4.69 -12.08 -10.33
N ASN A 26 5.74 -11.25 -10.32
CA ASN A 26 7.11 -11.74 -10.13
C ASN A 26 7.34 -12.05 -8.66
N LEU A 27 7.42 -13.34 -8.31
CA LEU A 27 7.62 -13.82 -6.94
C LEU A 27 8.87 -13.23 -6.27
N SER A 28 9.97 -13.07 -7.00
CA SER A 28 11.22 -12.53 -6.43
C SER A 28 11.13 -11.03 -6.13
N GLY A 29 10.33 -10.29 -6.90
CA GLY A 29 10.02 -8.88 -6.63
C GLY A 29 9.06 -8.76 -5.45
N LEU A 30 7.94 -9.47 -5.50
CA LEU A 30 6.94 -9.48 -4.42
C LEU A 30 7.57 -9.82 -3.06
N VAL A 31 8.40 -10.86 -2.99
CA VAL A 31 9.07 -11.24 -1.75
C VAL A 31 10.07 -10.18 -1.28
N ARG A 32 10.77 -9.52 -2.19
CA ARG A 32 11.69 -8.43 -1.85
C ARG A 32 10.91 -7.25 -1.26
N ASP A 33 9.85 -6.83 -1.92
CA ASP A 33 9.00 -5.72 -1.49
C ASP A 33 8.38 -6.01 -0.11
N LEU A 34 7.88 -7.24 0.09
CA LEU A 34 7.33 -7.66 1.38
C LEU A 34 8.37 -7.69 2.50
N ILE A 35 9.61 -8.10 2.20
CA ILE A 35 10.71 -8.12 3.17
C ILE A 35 11.14 -6.69 3.50
N ASP A 36 11.29 -5.83 2.49
CA ASP A 36 11.66 -4.43 2.66
C ASP A 36 10.59 -3.68 3.46
N ASP A 37 9.30 -3.94 3.19
CA ASP A 37 8.17 -3.42 3.96
C ASP A 37 8.13 -3.96 5.39
N TYR A 38 8.45 -5.24 5.60
CA TYR A 38 8.45 -5.85 6.95
C TYR A 38 9.61 -5.35 7.81
N LEU A 39 10.76 -5.08 7.20
CA LEU A 39 11.98 -4.64 7.88
C LEU A 39 12.12 -3.11 7.96
N SER A 40 11.18 -2.34 7.39
CA SER A 40 11.17 -0.89 7.51
C SER A 40 10.69 -0.44 8.89
N ASP A 41 11.54 0.32 9.60
CA ASP A 41 11.22 0.96 10.88
C ASP A 41 10.16 2.07 10.75
N HIS A 42 9.77 2.44 9.52
CA HIS A 42 8.85 3.53 9.21
C HIS A 42 7.72 3.08 8.26
N LYS A 43 6.95 2.07 8.68
CA LYS A 43 5.81 1.53 7.92
C LYS A 43 4.47 2.01 8.46
N ILE A 44 3.61 2.51 7.57
CA ILE A 44 2.17 2.68 7.81
C ILE A 44 1.45 1.60 7.00
N THR A 45 0.74 0.69 7.68
CA THR A 45 -0.06 -0.36 7.00
C THR A 45 -1.48 0.13 6.83
N LEU A 46 -1.91 0.37 5.59
CA LEU A 46 -3.30 0.70 5.27
C LEU A 46 -4.04 -0.58 4.88
N SER A 47 -5.04 -0.98 5.67
CA SER A 47 -5.94 -2.07 5.28
C SER A 47 -7.03 -1.49 4.37
N VAL A 48 -7.16 -2.04 3.17
CA VAL A 48 -8.15 -1.63 2.16
C VAL A 48 -8.96 -2.85 1.71
N SER A 49 -10.11 -2.61 1.06
CA SER A 49 -10.88 -3.69 0.45
C SER A 49 -10.14 -4.32 -0.73
N GLU A 50 -10.55 -5.54 -1.11
CA GLU A 50 -9.98 -6.23 -2.27
C GLU A 50 -10.14 -5.44 -3.57
N ASP A 51 -11.30 -4.78 -3.75
CA ASP A 51 -11.55 -3.92 -4.91
C ASP A 51 -10.57 -2.74 -4.99
N THR A 52 -10.36 -2.05 -3.86
CA THR A 52 -9.40 -0.93 -3.79
C THR A 52 -7.98 -1.41 -4.02
N ARG A 53 -7.61 -2.59 -3.51
CA ARG A 53 -6.30 -3.20 -3.77
C ARG A 53 -6.11 -3.52 -5.24
N SER A 54 -7.12 -4.12 -5.88
CA SER A 54 -7.08 -4.44 -7.31
C SER A 54 -6.90 -3.19 -8.18
N LEU A 55 -7.59 -2.09 -7.84
CA LEU A 55 -7.41 -0.81 -8.53
C LEU A 55 -5.99 -0.26 -8.35
N TYR A 56 -5.46 -0.29 -7.14
CA TYR A 56 -4.08 0.12 -6.86
C TYR A 56 -3.08 -0.68 -7.70
N ASP A 57 -3.15 -2.01 -7.64
CA ASP A 57 -2.23 -2.87 -8.38
C ASP A 57 -2.31 -2.62 -9.88
N ARG A 58 -3.51 -2.42 -10.45
CA ARG A 58 -3.69 -2.09 -11.87
C ARG A 58 -3.13 -0.72 -12.25
N ILE A 59 -3.34 0.31 -11.43
CA ILE A 59 -2.88 1.66 -11.73
C ILE A 59 -1.35 1.70 -11.67
N ILE A 60 -0.76 1.19 -10.58
CA ILE A 60 0.69 1.24 -10.35
C ILE A 60 1.44 0.35 -11.32
N SER A 61 0.97 -0.89 -11.56
CA SER A 61 1.64 -1.80 -12.50
C SER A 61 1.65 -1.28 -13.94
N ASN A 62 0.70 -0.42 -14.34
CA ASN A 62 0.61 0.10 -15.72
C ASN A 62 1.18 1.51 -15.89
N SER A 63 1.31 2.29 -14.81
CA SER A 63 1.74 3.69 -14.89
C SER A 63 3.24 3.87 -14.70
N GLY A 64 3.93 2.92 -14.08
CA GLY A 64 5.32 3.10 -13.66
C GLY A 64 5.49 4.26 -12.65
N SER A 65 4.40 4.68 -12.01
CA SER A 65 4.39 5.77 -11.05
C SER A 65 5.28 5.45 -9.85
N SER A 66 6.05 6.45 -9.44
CA SER A 66 6.86 6.39 -8.24
C SER A 66 6.03 6.74 -7.01
N ASP A 67 6.53 6.39 -5.82
CA ASP A 67 5.89 6.76 -4.56
C ASP A 67 5.70 8.29 -4.42
N GLN A 68 6.58 9.09 -5.02
CA GLN A 68 6.45 10.55 -5.05
C GLN A 68 5.23 11.02 -5.85
N ASP A 69 4.90 10.34 -6.95
CA ASP A 69 3.72 10.67 -7.74
C ASP A 69 2.44 10.35 -6.95
N LEU A 70 2.49 9.29 -6.15
CA LEU A 70 1.37 8.81 -5.33
C LEU A 70 1.13 9.70 -4.11
N GLU A 71 2.19 10.25 -3.52
CA GLU A 71 2.15 11.11 -2.34
C GLU A 71 1.23 12.33 -2.53
N VAL A 72 1.24 12.93 -3.72
CA VAL A 72 0.40 14.10 -4.06
C VAL A 72 -1.09 13.75 -3.92
N TYR A 73 -1.51 12.63 -4.48
CA TYR A 73 -2.90 12.18 -4.43
C TYR A 73 -3.28 11.69 -3.02
N PHE A 74 -2.35 11.03 -2.33
CA PHE A 74 -2.58 10.58 -0.96
C PHE A 74 -2.81 11.77 -0.01
N ARG A 75 -2.03 12.85 -0.15
CA ARG A 75 -2.23 14.09 0.63
C ARG A 75 -3.60 14.72 0.37
N GLN A 76 -4.05 14.76 -0.89
CA GLN A 76 -5.38 15.25 -1.24
C GLN A 76 -6.50 14.41 -0.60
N ALA A 77 -6.36 13.09 -0.58
CA ALA A 77 -7.31 12.19 0.06
C ALA A 77 -7.38 12.43 1.59
N LEU A 78 -6.23 12.65 2.24
CA LEU A 78 -6.17 12.95 3.67
C LEU A 78 -6.79 14.32 4.00
N GLU A 79 -6.57 15.34 3.17
CA GLU A 79 -7.21 16.64 3.31
C GLU A 79 -8.74 16.53 3.22
N GLY A 80 -9.24 15.81 2.21
CA GLY A 80 -10.68 15.56 2.08
C GLY A 80 -11.28 14.81 3.27
N LEU A 81 -10.55 13.83 3.83
CA LEU A 81 -10.98 13.11 5.04
C LEU A 81 -11.03 14.04 6.26
N LEU A 82 -10.02 14.90 6.43
CA LEU A 82 -9.97 15.87 7.53
C LEU A 82 -11.15 16.83 7.45
N ASP A 83 -11.43 17.37 6.27
CA ASP A 83 -12.55 18.28 6.04
C ASP A 83 -13.90 17.63 6.36
N ALA A 84 -14.09 16.38 5.95
CA ALA A 84 -15.30 15.63 6.27
C ALA A 84 -15.46 15.46 7.80
N LYS A 85 -14.38 15.10 8.50
CA LYS A 85 -14.39 14.94 9.96
C LYS A 85 -14.65 16.25 10.70
N ILE A 86 -14.08 17.36 10.23
CA ILE A 86 -14.36 18.69 10.79
C ILE A 86 -15.85 19.03 10.64
N LYS A 87 -16.43 18.81 9.45
CA LYS A 87 -17.86 19.08 9.20
C LYS A 87 -18.75 18.22 10.10
N GLU A 88 -18.47 16.93 10.22
CA GLU A 88 -19.17 16.02 11.13
C GLU A 88 -19.10 16.52 12.59
N MET A 89 -17.91 16.88 13.08
CA MET A 89 -17.74 17.38 14.44
C MET A 89 -18.44 18.73 14.67
N GLN A 90 -18.45 19.62 13.68
CA GLN A 90 -19.17 20.88 13.75
C GLN A 90 -20.69 20.67 13.77
N ALA A 91 -21.20 19.70 13.00
CA ALA A 91 -22.61 19.32 13.04
C ALA A 91 -22.99 18.77 14.42
N LEU A 92 -22.21 17.83 14.94
CA LEU A 92 -22.38 17.27 16.29
C LEU A 92 -22.39 18.37 17.37
N LYS A 93 -21.46 19.34 17.27
CA LYS A 93 -21.40 20.48 18.21
C LYS A 93 -22.65 21.36 18.17
N LYS A 94 -23.34 21.48 17.02
CA LYS A 94 -24.59 22.23 16.91
C LYS A 94 -25.75 21.49 17.58
N GLU A 95 -25.79 20.16 17.44
CA GLU A 95 -26.78 19.32 18.12
C GLU A 95 -26.68 19.44 19.65
N PHE A 96 -25.46 19.49 20.21
CA PHE A 96 -25.26 19.68 21.65
C PHE A 96 -25.56 21.08 22.19
N LYS A 97 -25.67 22.09 21.32
CA LYS A 97 -25.99 23.48 21.72
C LYS A 97 -27.49 23.81 21.66
N THR A 98 -28.31 22.82 21.33
CA THR A 98 -29.79 22.89 21.34
C THR A 98 -30.30 22.19 22.58
#